data_AF-A0A9D4EWH6-F1
#
_entry.id   AF-A0A9D4EWH6-F1
#
_cell.length_a   1.000
_cell.length_b   1.000
_cell.length_c   1.000
_cell.angle_alpha   90.00
_cell.angle_beta   90.00
_cell.angle_gamma   90.00
#
_symmetry.space_group_name_H-M   'P 1'
#
loop_
_entity.id
_entity.type
_entity.pdbx_description
1 polymer ?
#
loop_
_entity_poly.entity_id
_entity_poly.type
_entity_poly.pdbx_seq_one_letter_code
_entity_poly.pdbx_strand_id
1 'polypeptide(L)'
;MLSWSCLAPREEEESIEDLRATSPTDKKPGFKLEKVGQYLKKERLSCPPDISNNPWVQFTRASPSLKDSKVLYPVESNKSLLQLQESLEQDTYAMLHKPALTIGKSVQCVSSLYLFSTCPREDHSRHVTPKFSQFTSGSLHLMFTLFLSECQPSDRLHVLFQPTDAHSVDGGVKIVSVRFSSLPRPELLNCSSESNSERSDALRVLDVAYYDEGHMTCLLVEDNADQTPALVKLALGPLVTGPCTQVTATVDVNNCTDIPVVDVCDMEDVQYRWLPNMKAHSFAVSGTRHTATVLFSSRRRVRIFLMDADQDDDDDEDDVDGDITADQSTINQSACSSKNSTQSEMQMLVDGSDLGVEGEDKENSSRRTSNGEQAT
;
A
#
# COMPACT_ATOMS: atom_id res chain seq x y z
N MET A 1 -23.52 15.25 -2.66
CA MET A 1 -24.94 15.18 -2.23
C MET A 1 -25.18 13.77 -1.73
N LEU A 2 -25.09 13.57 -0.41
CA LEU A 2 -25.48 12.31 0.23
C LEU A 2 -26.43 12.68 1.36
N SER A 3 -27.68 12.26 1.15
CA SER A 3 -28.81 12.41 2.04
C SER A 3 -28.68 11.37 3.16
N TRP A 4 -28.65 11.83 4.41
CA TRP A 4 -28.84 10.98 5.58
C TRP A 4 -30.24 11.25 6.11
N SER A 5 -31.12 10.28 5.88
CA SER A 5 -32.50 10.21 6.36
C SER A 5 -32.53 9.99 7.86
N CYS A 6 -33.35 10.80 8.53
CA CYS A 6 -33.63 10.82 9.94
C CYS A 6 -34.17 9.48 10.45
N LEU A 7 -33.53 8.94 11.49
CA LEU A 7 -34.15 7.98 12.41
C LEU A 7 -34.73 8.76 13.59
N ALA A 8 -36.04 8.64 13.77
CA ALA A 8 -36.80 9.21 14.88
C ALA A 8 -36.43 8.54 16.23
N PRO A 9 -36.33 9.29 17.33
CA PRO A 9 -36.28 8.69 18.66
C PRO A 9 -37.69 8.29 19.11
N ARG A 10 -37.77 7.08 19.67
CA ARG A 10 -38.95 6.49 20.33
C ARG A 10 -39.29 7.29 21.58
N GLU A 11 -40.57 7.58 21.75
CA GLU A 11 -41.20 8.25 22.89
C GLU A 11 -41.14 7.37 24.14
N GLU A 12 -40.45 7.83 25.18
CA GLU A 12 -40.73 7.52 26.58
C GLU A 12 -40.52 8.83 27.38
N GLU A 13 -41.46 9.76 27.25
CA GLU A 13 -41.62 10.88 28.18
C GLU A 13 -42.37 10.37 29.42
N GLU A 14 -41.66 9.84 30.41
CA GLU A 14 -42.17 9.86 31.78
C GLU A 14 -42.09 11.30 32.29
N SER A 15 -43.27 11.93 32.38
CA SER A 15 -43.47 13.30 32.79
C SER A 15 -42.95 13.58 34.20
N ILE A 16 -41.92 14.43 34.31
CA ILE A 16 -41.39 14.99 35.56
C ILE A 16 -42.36 16.09 36.10
N GLU A 17 -43.67 15.90 35.99
CA GLU A 17 -44.69 16.84 36.45
C GLU A 17 -45.45 16.36 37.70
N ASP A 18 -45.38 15.07 38.04
CA ASP A 18 -46.17 14.47 39.13
C ASP A 18 -45.54 14.53 40.54
N LEU A 19 -44.44 15.25 40.75
CA LEU A 19 -43.81 15.40 42.07
C LEU A 19 -43.95 16.80 42.70
N ARG A 20 -44.77 17.69 42.13
CA ARG A 20 -45.04 19.02 42.69
C ARG A 20 -46.39 19.12 43.39
N ALA A 21 -46.57 18.36 44.46
CA ALA A 21 -47.70 18.57 45.37
C ALA A 21 -47.36 18.25 46.83
N THR A 22 -46.50 19.06 47.48
CA THR A 22 -46.51 19.22 48.95
C THR A 22 -45.97 20.60 49.36
N SER A 23 -46.86 21.41 49.93
CA SER A 23 -46.73 22.55 50.89
C SER A 23 -45.51 23.49 50.95
N PRO A 24 -45.71 24.78 51.31
CA PRO A 24 -44.69 25.83 51.20
C PRO A 24 -43.89 26.02 52.50
N THR A 25 -42.72 25.42 52.62
CA THR A 25 -41.69 25.84 53.58
C THR A 25 -40.31 25.43 53.09
N ASP A 26 -39.36 26.38 53.12
CA ASP A 26 -37.93 26.25 52.85
C ASP A 26 -37.50 25.89 51.42
N LYS A 27 -37.36 26.94 50.60
CA LYS A 27 -36.61 26.88 49.34
C LYS A 27 -35.14 26.61 49.64
N LYS A 28 -34.74 25.32 49.59
CA LYS A 28 -33.34 24.97 49.33
C LYS A 28 -32.92 25.71 48.05
N PRO A 29 -31.77 26.42 48.03
CA PRO A 29 -31.31 27.12 46.85
C PRO A 29 -31.02 26.08 45.77
N GLY A 30 -31.94 25.91 44.82
CA GLY A 30 -31.74 25.05 43.67
C GLY A 30 -30.45 25.47 42.98
N PHE A 31 -29.50 24.53 42.88
CA PHE A 31 -28.23 24.74 42.21
C PHE A 31 -28.54 25.16 40.76
N LYS A 32 -28.25 26.42 40.38
CA LYS A 32 -28.52 26.94 39.03
C LYS A 32 -27.51 26.40 38.03
N LEU A 33 -27.65 25.13 37.68
CA LEU A 33 -26.91 24.47 36.59
C LEU A 33 -27.09 25.20 35.24
N GLU A 34 -28.15 26.00 35.08
CA GLU A 34 -28.36 26.88 33.91
C GLU A 34 -27.18 27.80 33.61
N LYS A 35 -26.47 28.29 34.63
CA LYS A 35 -25.30 29.17 34.44
C LYS A 35 -24.10 28.44 33.82
N VAL A 36 -24.01 27.12 34.00
CA VAL A 36 -22.97 26.28 33.40
C VAL A 36 -23.43 25.82 32.01
N GLY A 37 -24.69 25.44 31.87
CA GLY A 37 -25.26 24.94 30.62
C GLY A 37 -25.16 25.92 29.44
N GLN A 38 -25.23 27.23 29.68
CA GLN A 38 -25.08 28.23 28.61
C GLN A 38 -23.74 28.18 27.87
N TYR A 39 -22.65 27.69 28.51
CA TYR A 39 -21.35 27.56 27.85
C TYR A 39 -21.27 26.32 26.94
N LEU A 40 -22.09 25.31 27.21
CA LEU A 40 -22.10 24.02 26.50
C LEU A 40 -23.16 23.95 25.40
N LYS A 41 -23.95 25.02 25.22
CA LYS A 41 -24.90 25.16 24.12
C LYS A 41 -24.29 25.99 23.00
N LYS A 42 -24.59 25.66 21.74
CA LYS A 42 -24.14 26.42 20.56
C LYS A 42 -24.99 27.67 20.34
N GLU A 43 -25.12 28.49 21.38
CA GLU A 43 -25.96 29.67 21.44
C GLU A 43 -25.21 30.79 22.17
N ARG A 44 -25.68 32.04 22.02
CA ARG A 44 -25.12 33.15 22.80
C ARG A 44 -25.44 32.98 24.28
N LEU A 45 -24.54 33.46 25.14
CA LEU A 45 -24.74 33.39 26.58
C LEU A 45 -25.99 34.19 26.99
N SER A 46 -26.92 33.54 27.69
CA SER A 46 -28.17 34.15 28.17
C SER A 46 -27.95 34.97 29.45
N CYS A 47 -26.94 34.61 30.26
CA CYS A 47 -26.53 35.33 31.45
C CYS A 47 -25.00 35.47 31.45
N PRO A 48 -24.43 36.39 30.64
CA PRO A 48 -23.00 36.59 30.57
C PRO A 48 -22.44 37.04 31.93
N PRO A 49 -21.20 36.64 32.28
CA PRO A 49 -20.60 37.02 33.55
C PRO A 49 -20.31 38.53 33.59
N ASP A 50 -20.63 39.17 34.71
CA ASP A 50 -20.26 40.57 34.93
C ASP A 50 -18.76 40.67 35.25
N ILE A 51 -18.01 41.17 34.28
CA ILE A 51 -16.56 41.39 34.36
C ILE A 51 -16.19 42.86 34.61
N SER A 52 -17.18 43.74 34.84
CA SER A 52 -16.96 45.19 34.95
C SER A 52 -16.05 45.57 36.13
N ASN A 53 -16.15 44.83 37.24
CA ASN A 53 -15.36 45.04 38.45
C ASN A 53 -14.01 44.32 38.45
N ASN A 54 -13.62 43.64 37.36
CA ASN A 54 -12.33 42.96 37.30
C ASN A 54 -11.20 43.97 37.06
N PRO A 55 -10.21 44.11 38.00
CA PRO A 55 -9.14 45.10 37.89
C PRO A 55 -8.29 44.94 36.62
N TRP A 56 -8.09 43.70 36.14
CA TRP A 56 -7.36 43.42 34.91
C TRP A 56 -8.10 43.92 33.67
N VAL A 57 -9.43 43.72 33.62
CA VAL A 57 -10.26 44.19 32.52
C VAL A 57 -10.31 45.72 32.48
N GLN A 58 -10.37 46.37 33.65
CA GLN A 58 -10.31 47.83 33.75
C GLN A 58 -8.96 48.37 33.28
N PHE A 59 -7.86 47.76 33.73
CA PHE A 59 -6.51 48.13 33.35
C PHE A 59 -6.25 47.98 31.84
N THR A 60 -6.62 46.84 31.26
CA THR A 60 -6.46 46.58 29.82
C THR A 60 -7.31 47.50 28.95
N ARG A 61 -8.53 47.86 29.38
CA ARG A 61 -9.39 48.83 28.68
C ARG A 61 -8.89 50.27 28.78
N ALA A 62 -8.28 50.64 29.91
CA ALA A 62 -7.75 51.99 30.14
C ALA A 62 -6.41 52.23 29.41
N SER A 63 -5.68 51.17 29.06
CA SER A 63 -4.40 51.24 28.36
C SER A 63 -4.58 51.03 26.84
N PRO A 64 -4.37 52.06 26.00
CA PRO A 64 -4.52 51.94 24.54
C PRO A 64 -3.59 50.88 23.94
N SER A 65 -2.35 50.81 24.43
CA SER A 65 -1.31 49.89 23.97
C SER A 65 -1.65 48.43 24.24
N LEU A 66 -2.39 48.16 25.33
CA LEU A 66 -2.80 46.80 25.70
C LEU A 66 -4.08 46.38 24.97
N LYS A 67 -5.00 47.31 24.76
CA LYS A 67 -6.25 47.05 24.04
C LYS A 67 -6.01 46.54 22.62
N ASP A 68 -5.03 47.12 21.92
CA ASP A 68 -4.68 46.75 20.53
C ASP A 68 -3.50 45.77 20.47
N SER A 69 -3.09 45.20 21.61
CA SER A 69 -1.97 44.25 21.69
C SER A 69 -2.31 42.94 20.98
N LYS A 70 -1.46 42.53 20.03
CA LYS A 70 -1.57 41.24 19.32
C LYS A 70 -1.23 40.02 20.19
N VAL A 71 -0.73 40.24 21.41
CA VAL A 71 -0.29 39.17 22.33
C VAL A 71 -1.41 38.77 23.30
N LEU A 72 -2.40 39.64 23.51
CA LEU A 72 -3.54 39.36 24.39
C LEU A 72 -4.69 38.76 23.59
N TYR A 73 -5.32 37.72 24.13
CA TYR A 73 -6.53 37.17 23.54
C TYR A 73 -7.72 38.13 23.75
N PRO A 74 -8.55 38.36 22.72
CA PRO A 74 -9.74 39.16 22.86
C PRO A 74 -10.75 38.48 23.78
N VAL A 75 -11.40 39.25 24.66
CA VAL A 75 -12.41 38.75 25.59
C VAL A 75 -13.78 38.74 24.91
N GLU A 76 -14.32 37.56 24.69
CA GLU A 76 -15.62 37.35 24.06
C GLU A 76 -16.69 37.05 25.11
N SER A 77 -17.30 38.09 25.69
CA SER A 77 -18.19 37.95 26.85
C SER A 77 -19.56 37.32 26.56
N ASN A 78 -19.93 37.20 25.28
CA ASN A 78 -21.28 36.82 24.86
C ASN A 78 -21.33 35.50 24.06
N LYS A 79 -20.18 34.86 23.83
CA LYS A 79 -20.06 33.60 23.08
C LYS A 79 -19.99 32.42 24.03
N SER A 80 -20.58 31.30 23.65
CA SER A 80 -20.40 30.03 24.38
C SER A 80 -19.05 29.39 24.07
N LEU A 81 -18.67 28.37 24.85
CA LEU A 81 -17.42 27.64 24.65
C LEU A 81 -17.40 26.95 23.29
N LEU A 82 -18.54 26.36 22.87
CA LEU A 82 -18.66 25.71 21.57
C LEU A 82 -18.49 26.69 20.39
N GLN A 83 -18.99 27.92 20.52
CA GLN A 83 -18.80 28.95 19.48
C GLN A 83 -17.34 29.40 19.38
N LEU A 84 -16.65 29.51 20.52
CA LEU A 84 -15.22 29.84 20.54
C LEU A 84 -14.37 28.68 19.98
N GLN A 85 -14.73 27.44 20.31
CA GLN A 85 -14.10 26.25 19.74
C GLN A 85 -14.27 26.22 18.22
N GLU A 86 -15.48 26.40 17.70
CA GLU A 86 -15.72 26.40 16.24
C GLU A 86 -14.94 27.50 15.53
N SER A 87 -14.84 28.70 16.13
CA SER A 87 -14.01 29.78 15.57
C SER A 87 -12.53 29.38 15.53
N LEU A 88 -12.02 28.79 16.61
CA LEU A 88 -10.63 28.32 16.68
C LEU A 88 -10.37 27.19 15.67
N GLU A 89 -11.29 26.24 15.54
CA GLU A 89 -11.22 25.16 14.55
C GLU A 89 -11.21 25.71 13.13
N GLN A 90 -12.07 26.69 12.82
CA GLN A 90 -12.12 27.33 11.52
C GLN A 90 -10.82 28.06 11.18
N ASP A 91 -10.26 28.82 12.13
CA ASP A 91 -8.98 29.52 11.96
C ASP A 91 -7.81 28.54 11.81
N THR A 92 -7.81 27.46 12.59
CA THR A 92 -6.81 26.38 12.51
C THR A 92 -6.92 25.66 11.17
N TYR A 93 -8.12 25.34 10.72
CA TYR A 93 -8.38 24.72 9.43
C TYR A 93 -7.88 25.63 8.30
N ALA A 94 -8.21 26.92 8.33
CA ALA A 94 -7.73 27.88 7.33
C ALA A 94 -6.19 27.96 7.31
N MET A 95 -5.55 27.92 8.48
CA MET A 95 -4.10 27.90 8.61
C MET A 95 -3.48 26.64 8.01
N LEU A 96 -4.03 25.46 8.31
CA LEU A 96 -3.52 24.16 7.83
C LEU A 96 -3.84 23.89 6.35
N HIS A 97 -4.93 24.45 5.84
CA HIS A 97 -5.33 24.31 4.44
C HIS A 97 -4.48 25.18 3.49
N LYS A 98 -4.02 26.35 3.97
CA LYS A 98 -3.25 27.30 3.15
C LYS A 98 -1.93 26.71 2.58
N PRO A 99 -1.13 25.93 3.33
CA PRO A 99 0.03 25.22 2.79
C PRO A 99 -0.33 24.30 1.62
N ALA A 100 -1.40 23.49 1.72
CA ALA A 100 -1.81 22.58 0.65
C ALA A 100 -2.13 23.33 -0.65
N LEU A 101 -2.86 24.46 -0.56
CA LEU A 101 -3.13 25.31 -1.72
C LEU A 101 -1.86 25.95 -2.31
N THR A 102 -0.93 26.37 -1.44
CA THR A 102 0.29 27.05 -1.86
C THR A 102 1.25 26.06 -2.54
N ILE A 103 1.43 24.88 -1.94
CA ILE A 103 2.21 23.78 -2.51
C ILE A 103 1.57 23.31 -3.81
N GLY A 104 0.25 23.12 -3.84
CA GLY A 104 -0.46 22.71 -5.06
C GLY A 104 -0.27 23.67 -6.23
N LYS A 105 -0.21 24.99 -5.96
CA LYS A 105 0.10 26.01 -6.98
C LYS A 105 1.57 26.02 -7.42
N SER A 106 2.47 25.52 -6.57
CA SER A 106 3.90 25.41 -6.88
C SER A 106 4.22 24.19 -7.76
N VAL A 107 3.35 23.17 -7.76
CA VAL A 107 3.48 22.01 -8.63
C VAL A 107 3.02 22.38 -10.04
N GLN A 108 3.91 22.23 -11.02
CA GLN A 108 3.63 22.48 -12.43
C GLN A 108 3.88 21.21 -13.24
N CYS A 109 3.08 20.99 -14.28
CA CYS A 109 3.34 19.92 -15.24
C CYS A 109 4.58 20.29 -16.07
N VAL A 110 5.68 19.59 -15.82
CA VAL A 110 6.95 19.81 -16.55
C VAL A 110 6.93 19.09 -17.90
N SER A 111 6.37 17.88 -17.93
CA SER A 111 6.26 17.07 -19.14
C SER A 111 4.93 16.31 -19.16
N SER A 112 4.42 16.13 -20.38
CA SER A 112 3.26 15.29 -20.67
C SER A 112 3.58 14.47 -21.89
N LEU A 113 3.52 13.15 -21.76
CA LEU A 113 3.83 12.22 -22.84
C LEU A 113 2.60 11.38 -23.18
N TYR A 114 2.19 11.45 -24.44
CA TYR A 114 1.24 10.51 -25.00
C TYR A 114 1.96 9.21 -25.35
N LEU A 115 1.39 8.07 -24.93
CA LEU A 115 1.98 6.74 -25.12
C LEU A 115 1.28 5.93 -26.23
N PHE A 116 -0.05 5.81 -26.18
CA PHE A 116 -0.83 5.09 -27.19
C PHE A 116 -2.32 5.39 -27.01
N SER A 117 -3.10 5.05 -28.04
CA SER A 117 -4.57 5.01 -27.97
C SER A 117 -5.04 3.58 -27.84
N THR A 118 -6.04 3.35 -27.01
CA THR A 118 -6.74 2.07 -26.95
C THR A 118 -7.95 2.12 -27.88
N CYS A 119 -8.05 1.17 -28.80
CA CYS A 119 -9.29 0.96 -29.54
C CYS A 119 -10.19 0.07 -28.69
N PRO A 120 -11.39 0.51 -28.27
CA PRO A 120 -12.36 -0.38 -27.67
C PRO A 120 -12.78 -1.40 -28.74
N ARG A 121 -12.25 -2.62 -28.66
CA ARG A 121 -12.72 -3.73 -29.51
C ARG A 121 -14.22 -3.93 -29.22
N GLU A 122 -15.03 -4.03 -30.27
CA GLU A 122 -16.49 -4.22 -30.19
C GLU A 122 -16.90 -5.55 -29.52
N ASP A 123 -15.92 -6.44 -29.25
CA ASP A 123 -16.15 -7.65 -28.48
C ASP A 123 -16.43 -7.33 -27.01
N HIS A 124 -17.71 -7.41 -26.64
CA HIS A 124 -18.25 -7.35 -25.27
C HIS A 124 -17.62 -8.35 -24.27
N SER A 125 -16.60 -9.12 -24.65
CA SER A 125 -16.09 -10.23 -23.86
C SER A 125 -14.93 -9.89 -22.92
N ARG A 126 -14.31 -8.71 -23.00
CA ARG A 126 -13.31 -8.21 -22.03
C ARG A 126 -13.03 -6.73 -22.29
N HIS A 127 -13.42 -5.84 -21.37
CA HIS A 127 -12.88 -4.47 -21.36
C HIS A 127 -11.37 -4.57 -21.11
N VAL A 128 -10.57 -4.35 -22.16
CA VAL A 128 -9.11 -4.38 -22.06
C VAL A 128 -8.66 -3.06 -21.47
N THR A 129 -8.44 -3.04 -20.17
CA THR A 129 -7.78 -1.92 -19.51
C THR A 129 -6.28 -2.05 -19.71
N PRO A 130 -5.60 -1.06 -20.31
CA PRO A 130 -4.15 -1.08 -20.40
C PRO A 130 -3.55 -1.18 -19.00
N LYS A 131 -2.54 -2.04 -18.84
CA LYS A 131 -1.87 -2.23 -17.56
C LYS A 131 -0.67 -1.32 -17.46
N PHE A 132 -0.58 -0.63 -16.33
CA PHE A 132 0.53 0.24 -15.97
C PHE A 132 1.09 -0.17 -14.61
N SER A 133 2.40 -0.09 -14.47
CA SER A 133 3.10 -0.17 -13.18
C SER A 133 4.14 0.93 -13.15
N GLN A 134 4.11 1.77 -12.12
CA GLN A 134 5.05 2.88 -11.96
C GLN A 134 5.73 2.79 -10.60
N PHE A 135 7.04 2.96 -10.60
CA PHE A 135 7.85 2.96 -9.39
C PHE A 135 9.09 3.82 -9.59
N THR A 136 9.70 4.22 -8.47
CA THR A 136 10.92 5.04 -8.47
C THR A 136 12.05 4.23 -7.86
N SER A 137 13.18 4.15 -8.56
CA SER A 137 14.41 3.57 -8.04
C SER A 137 15.27 4.68 -7.43
N GLY A 138 15.54 4.59 -6.12
CA GLY A 138 16.39 5.52 -5.39
C GLY A 138 17.85 5.43 -5.84
N SER A 139 18.35 4.20 -6.00
CA SER A 139 19.73 3.93 -6.45
C SER A 139 20.01 4.38 -7.89
N LEU A 140 19.04 4.24 -8.80
CA LEU A 140 19.21 4.67 -10.19
C LEU A 140 18.80 6.13 -10.44
N HIS A 141 18.15 6.80 -9.49
CA HIS A 141 17.56 8.14 -9.66
C HIS A 141 16.62 8.25 -10.88
N LEU A 142 15.89 7.16 -11.16
CA LEU A 142 14.96 7.03 -12.27
C LEU A 142 13.58 6.61 -11.77
N MET A 143 12.54 7.19 -12.36
CA MET A 143 11.17 6.72 -12.34
C MET A 143 10.94 5.81 -13.54
N PHE A 144 10.48 4.59 -13.28
CA PHE A 144 10.15 3.59 -14.29
C PHE A 144 8.64 3.58 -14.50
N THR A 145 8.19 3.58 -15.74
CA THR A 145 6.80 3.33 -16.12
C THR A 145 6.75 2.14 -17.07
N LEU A 146 6.17 1.06 -16.59
CA LEU A 146 5.99 -0.20 -17.31
C LEU A 146 4.56 -0.25 -17.83
N PHE A 147 4.38 -0.59 -19.10
CA PHE A 147 3.04 -0.69 -19.65
C PHE A 147 2.91 -1.68 -20.81
N LEU A 148 1.69 -2.19 -20.96
CA LEU A 148 1.26 -3.01 -22.10
C LEU A 148 0.36 -2.14 -22.99
N SER A 149 0.76 -1.96 -24.25
CA SER A 149 -0.01 -1.16 -25.22
C SER A 149 -1.09 -1.98 -25.94
N GLU A 150 -1.01 -3.30 -25.86
CA GLU A 150 -1.92 -4.27 -26.47
C GLU A 150 -2.75 -5.02 -25.41
N CYS A 151 -3.70 -5.82 -25.90
CA CYS A 151 -4.53 -6.67 -25.05
C CYS A 151 -3.68 -7.78 -24.43
N GLN A 152 -3.92 -8.09 -23.15
CA GLN A 152 -3.28 -9.22 -22.49
C GLN A 152 -3.79 -10.55 -23.05
N PRO A 153 -2.92 -11.56 -23.20
CA PRO A 153 -1.47 -11.50 -23.04
C PRO A 153 -0.77 -10.80 -24.23
N SER A 154 0.23 -9.96 -23.94
CA SER A 154 0.91 -9.08 -24.90
C SER A 154 2.28 -9.63 -25.29
N ASP A 155 2.68 -9.51 -26.57
CA ASP A 155 4.00 -9.96 -27.03
C ASP A 155 5.15 -9.06 -26.54
N ARG A 156 4.82 -7.82 -26.16
CA ARG A 156 5.79 -6.80 -25.77
C ARG A 156 5.38 -6.12 -24.47
N LEU A 157 6.40 -5.83 -23.66
CA LEU A 157 6.34 -4.92 -22.52
C LEU A 157 7.12 -3.66 -22.87
N HIS A 158 6.54 -2.49 -22.69
CA HIS A 158 7.25 -1.22 -22.86
C HIS A 158 7.73 -0.71 -21.51
N VAL A 159 8.99 -0.29 -21.47
CA VAL A 159 9.67 0.21 -20.28
C VAL A 159 10.15 1.62 -20.56
N LEU A 160 9.61 2.57 -19.80
CA LEU A 160 9.95 3.98 -19.90
C LEU A 160 10.74 4.42 -18.67
N PHE A 161 11.85 5.09 -18.89
CA PHE A 161 12.76 5.60 -17.88
C PHE A 161 12.71 7.13 -17.89
N GLN A 162 12.44 7.73 -16.74
CA GLN A 162 12.43 9.17 -16.57
C GLN A 162 13.32 9.55 -15.38
N PRO A 163 14.29 10.47 -15.55
CA PRO A 163 15.04 11.01 -14.43
C PRO A 163 14.13 11.67 -13.38
N THR A 164 14.42 11.44 -12.11
CA THR A 164 13.69 12.11 -11.02
C THR A 164 14.03 13.59 -10.92
N ASP A 165 15.21 13.99 -11.41
CA ASP A 165 15.59 15.39 -11.57
C ASP A 165 15.31 15.87 -13.00
N ALA A 166 14.31 16.74 -13.13
CA ALA A 166 13.92 17.35 -14.39
C ALA A 166 15.00 18.25 -15.02
N HIS A 167 16.02 18.66 -14.25
CA HIS A 167 17.13 19.49 -14.73
C HIS A 167 18.41 18.71 -15.06
N SER A 168 18.35 17.37 -15.01
CA SER A 168 19.50 16.54 -15.37
C SER A 168 19.91 16.75 -16.84
N VAL A 169 21.22 16.94 -17.07
CA VAL A 169 21.78 17.35 -18.37
C VAL A 169 21.66 16.24 -19.44
N ASP A 170 21.63 14.98 -19.02
CA ASP A 170 21.37 13.80 -19.88
C ASP A 170 19.87 13.42 -19.93
N GLY A 171 19.01 14.28 -19.39
CA GLY A 171 17.76 13.93 -18.70
C GLY A 171 16.49 13.79 -19.53
N GLY A 172 16.59 13.19 -20.72
CA GLY A 172 15.40 12.86 -21.51
C GLY A 172 14.64 11.66 -20.94
N VAL A 173 13.34 11.61 -21.22
CA VAL A 173 12.58 10.36 -21.10
C VAL A 173 13.11 9.37 -22.14
N LYS A 174 13.40 8.13 -21.74
CA LYS A 174 13.90 7.07 -22.62
C LYS A 174 12.92 5.90 -22.61
N ILE A 175 12.85 5.16 -23.71
CA ILE A 175 11.99 3.98 -23.84
C ILE A 175 12.74 2.81 -24.47
N VAL A 176 12.40 1.60 -24.02
CA VAL A 176 12.79 0.33 -24.62
C VAL A 176 11.58 -0.61 -24.59
N SER A 177 11.44 -1.44 -25.63
CA SER A 177 10.50 -2.56 -25.62
C SER A 177 11.23 -3.84 -25.24
N VAL A 178 10.54 -4.71 -24.52
CA VAL A 178 11.07 -5.95 -24.00
C VAL A 178 10.19 -7.09 -24.48
N ARG A 179 10.80 -8.17 -24.96
CA ARG A 179 10.13 -9.41 -25.38
C ARG A 179 10.74 -10.63 -24.70
N PHE A 180 10.02 -11.75 -24.73
CA PHE A 180 10.44 -13.01 -24.15
C PHE A 180 10.32 -14.10 -25.21
N SER A 181 11.44 -14.60 -25.72
CA SER A 181 11.44 -15.62 -26.79
C SER A 181 11.11 -17.02 -26.25
N SER A 182 12.03 -17.63 -25.53
CA SER A 182 11.88 -18.98 -24.97
C SER A 182 12.67 -19.11 -23.67
N LEU A 183 12.04 -19.72 -22.66
CA LEU A 183 12.72 -20.10 -21.41
C LEU A 183 13.06 -21.58 -21.44
N PRO A 184 14.24 -22.01 -20.95
CA PRO A 184 14.54 -23.42 -20.81
C PRO A 184 13.53 -24.10 -19.88
N ARG A 185 13.12 -25.33 -20.22
CA ARG A 185 12.34 -26.18 -19.33
C ARG A 185 13.25 -27.25 -18.73
N PRO A 186 13.37 -27.34 -17.40
CA PRO A 186 14.17 -28.38 -16.74
C PRO A 186 13.83 -29.80 -17.22
N GLU A 187 12.55 -30.07 -17.46
CA GLU A 187 12.03 -31.38 -17.90
C GLU A 187 12.47 -31.80 -19.32
N LEU A 188 12.78 -30.84 -20.21
CA LEU A 188 13.12 -31.10 -21.61
C LEU A 188 14.63 -31.17 -21.87
N LEU A 189 15.48 -30.80 -20.90
CA LEU A 189 16.94 -30.83 -21.04
C LEU A 189 17.51 -32.27 -21.15
N ASN A 190 16.73 -33.29 -20.76
CA ASN A 190 17.13 -34.69 -20.85
C ASN A 190 16.71 -35.40 -22.15
N CYS A 191 16.03 -34.72 -23.08
CA CYS A 191 15.68 -35.30 -24.37
C CYS A 191 16.66 -34.83 -25.46
N SER A 192 17.78 -35.54 -25.60
CA SER A 192 18.65 -35.46 -26.77
C SER A 192 17.99 -36.11 -27.99
N SER A 193 16.97 -35.45 -28.53
CA SER A 193 16.42 -35.80 -29.83
C SER A 193 16.48 -34.59 -30.75
N GLU A 194 17.40 -34.68 -31.71
CA GLU A 194 17.47 -33.92 -32.96
C GLU A 194 16.19 -34.14 -33.79
N SER A 195 15.05 -33.65 -33.31
CA SER A 195 13.84 -33.51 -34.09
C SER A 195 13.52 -32.04 -34.21
N ASN A 196 13.84 -31.49 -35.38
CA ASN A 196 13.37 -30.20 -35.89
C ASN A 196 11.84 -30.11 -35.78
N SER A 197 11.34 -29.65 -34.64
CA SER A 197 9.98 -29.12 -34.50
C SER A 197 10.11 -27.64 -34.19
N GLU A 198 9.87 -26.83 -35.22
CA GLU A 198 9.76 -25.38 -35.22
C GLU A 198 8.60 -24.88 -34.32
N ARG A 199 8.73 -25.04 -33.00
CA ARG A 199 7.84 -24.39 -32.03
C ARG A 199 8.64 -23.92 -30.83
N SER A 200 9.35 -22.80 -31.03
CA SER A 200 9.57 -21.86 -29.94
C SER A 200 8.19 -21.29 -29.62
N ASP A 201 7.50 -21.87 -28.63
CA ASP A 201 6.24 -21.30 -28.17
C ASP A 201 6.58 -19.93 -27.54
N ALA A 202 6.17 -18.85 -28.21
CA ALA A 202 6.52 -17.51 -27.78
C ALA A 202 5.87 -17.21 -26.42
N LEU A 203 6.64 -16.59 -25.52
CA LEU A 203 6.16 -16.16 -24.21
C LEU A 203 5.51 -14.80 -24.33
N ARG A 204 4.28 -14.68 -23.83
CA ARG A 204 3.51 -13.45 -23.81
C ARG A 204 3.32 -12.94 -22.39
N VAL A 205 3.34 -11.63 -22.22
CA VAL A 205 3.24 -10.96 -20.94
C VAL A 205 1.78 -10.89 -20.50
N LEU A 206 1.45 -11.57 -19.41
CA LEU A 206 0.16 -11.41 -18.72
C LEU A 206 0.19 -10.21 -17.79
N ASP A 207 1.25 -10.05 -17.02
CA ASP A 207 1.27 -9.08 -15.93
C ASP A 207 2.69 -8.64 -15.59
N VAL A 208 2.85 -7.47 -14.97
CA VAL A 208 4.12 -6.91 -14.50
C VAL A 208 3.96 -6.18 -13.16
N ALA A 209 4.95 -6.32 -12.29
CA ALA A 209 4.97 -5.68 -10.98
C ALA A 209 6.41 -5.32 -10.54
N TYR A 210 6.52 -4.27 -9.73
CA TYR A 210 7.78 -3.87 -9.09
C TYR A 210 8.15 -4.84 -7.96
N TYR A 211 9.41 -5.30 -7.93
CA TYR A 211 9.90 -6.17 -6.87
C TYR A 211 10.76 -5.40 -5.86
N ASP A 212 11.88 -4.84 -6.31
CA ASP A 212 12.83 -4.06 -5.49
C ASP A 212 13.55 -3.00 -6.35
N GLU A 213 14.47 -2.22 -5.75
CA GLU A 213 15.16 -1.12 -6.46
C GLU A 213 15.92 -1.53 -7.72
N GLY A 214 16.34 -2.79 -7.81
CA GLY A 214 17.12 -3.34 -8.91
C GLY A 214 16.36 -4.28 -9.83
N HIS A 215 15.17 -4.76 -9.45
CA HIS A 215 14.45 -5.81 -10.16
C HIS A 215 12.96 -5.52 -10.32
N MET A 216 12.41 -5.96 -11.45
CA MET A 216 10.98 -6.12 -11.67
C MET A 216 10.62 -7.60 -11.84
N THR A 217 9.35 -7.94 -11.68
CA THR A 217 8.85 -9.28 -11.97
C THR A 217 7.80 -9.21 -13.08
N CYS A 218 7.84 -10.17 -13.98
CA CYS A 218 6.87 -10.36 -15.05
C CYS A 218 6.20 -11.73 -14.88
N LEU A 219 4.89 -11.77 -15.07
CA LEU A 219 4.14 -13.00 -15.23
C LEU A 219 3.92 -13.22 -16.71
N LEU A 220 4.47 -14.31 -17.22
CA LEU A 220 4.39 -14.71 -18.62
C LEU A 220 3.44 -15.89 -18.76
N VAL A 221 2.95 -16.08 -19.98
CA VAL A 221 2.22 -17.27 -20.41
C VAL A 221 2.74 -17.69 -21.76
N GLU A 222 2.94 -19.00 -21.91
CA GLU A 222 3.35 -19.57 -23.17
C GLU A 222 2.15 -19.69 -24.12
N ASP A 223 2.37 -19.42 -25.40
CA ASP A 223 1.33 -19.51 -26.42
C ASP A 223 1.08 -20.94 -26.89
N ASN A 224 0.83 -21.84 -25.94
CA ASN A 224 0.48 -23.24 -26.18
C ASN A 224 -0.91 -23.59 -25.66
N ALA A 225 -1.36 -24.83 -25.93
CA ALA A 225 -2.69 -25.29 -25.53
C ALA A 225 -2.91 -25.28 -24.00
N ASP A 226 -1.83 -25.50 -23.24
CA ASP A 226 -1.88 -25.59 -21.78
C ASP A 226 -1.83 -24.22 -21.10
N GLN A 227 -1.33 -23.19 -21.80
CA GLN A 227 -1.13 -21.83 -21.30
C GLN A 227 -0.35 -21.81 -19.99
N THR A 228 0.78 -22.52 -19.97
CA THR A 228 1.61 -22.67 -18.78
C THR A 228 2.23 -21.31 -18.40
N PRO A 229 1.98 -20.81 -17.18
CA PRO A 229 2.54 -19.55 -16.74
C PRO A 229 3.95 -19.68 -16.17
N ALA A 230 4.74 -18.62 -16.29
CA ALA A 230 6.06 -18.48 -15.70
C ALA A 230 6.20 -17.14 -14.99
N LEU A 231 6.84 -17.13 -13.82
CA LEU A 231 7.31 -15.90 -13.17
C LEU A 231 8.75 -15.66 -13.59
N VAL A 232 9.05 -14.45 -14.04
CA VAL A 232 10.41 -14.04 -14.44
C VAL A 232 10.79 -12.80 -13.66
N LYS A 233 11.95 -12.83 -13.01
CA LYS A 233 12.56 -11.68 -12.33
C LYS A 233 13.64 -11.10 -13.24
N LEU A 234 13.52 -9.80 -13.52
CA LEU A 234 14.33 -9.07 -14.50
C LEU A 234 15.09 -7.94 -13.82
N ALA A 235 16.41 -7.90 -14.02
CA ALA A 235 17.26 -6.82 -13.56
C ALA A 235 17.07 -5.54 -14.39
N LEU A 236 16.94 -4.40 -13.71
CA LEU A 236 16.69 -3.09 -14.32
C LEU A 236 17.96 -2.44 -14.87
N GLY A 237 19.10 -2.66 -14.22
CA GLY A 237 20.38 -2.03 -14.58
C GLY A 237 20.76 -2.23 -16.05
N PRO A 238 20.78 -3.48 -16.56
CA PRO A 238 21.11 -3.74 -17.96
C PRO A 238 20.11 -3.15 -18.97
N LEU A 239 18.83 -2.98 -18.60
CA LEU A 239 17.84 -2.33 -19.47
C LEU A 239 18.12 -0.83 -19.62
N VAL A 240 18.65 -0.20 -18.57
CA VAL A 240 18.99 1.23 -18.56
C VAL A 240 20.27 1.51 -19.35
N THR A 241 21.27 0.63 -19.26
CA THR A 241 22.54 0.76 -19.99
C THR A 241 22.46 0.25 -21.44
N GLY A 242 21.45 -0.57 -21.74
CA GLY A 242 21.19 -1.15 -23.06
C GLY A 242 20.64 -0.17 -24.10
N PRO A 243 20.25 -0.69 -25.28
CA PRO A 243 19.72 0.12 -26.36
C PRO A 243 18.38 0.74 -25.95
N CYS A 244 18.30 2.06 -25.96
CA CYS A 244 17.08 2.81 -25.66
C CYS A 244 16.92 3.99 -26.63
N THR A 245 15.67 4.39 -26.86
CA THR A 245 15.34 5.56 -27.69
C THR A 245 14.89 6.70 -26.79
N GLN A 246 15.43 7.90 -27.01
CA GLN A 246 14.99 9.10 -26.30
C GLN A 246 13.66 9.59 -26.87
N VAL A 247 12.70 9.84 -25.99
CA VAL A 247 11.34 10.27 -26.31
C VAL A 247 11.21 11.77 -26.03
N THR A 248 11.04 12.56 -27.08
CA THR A 248 10.95 14.03 -27.01
C THR A 248 9.56 14.59 -27.37
N ALA A 249 8.69 13.79 -27.99
CA ALA A 249 7.35 14.18 -28.42
C ALA A 249 6.34 13.05 -28.18
N THR A 250 5.06 13.29 -28.47
CA THR A 250 4.00 12.27 -28.43
C THR A 250 4.37 11.10 -29.33
N VAL A 251 4.72 9.96 -28.74
CA VAL A 251 5.04 8.74 -29.47
C VAL A 251 3.86 7.80 -29.31
N ASP A 252 3.13 7.54 -30.39
CA ASP A 252 2.25 6.39 -30.42
C ASP A 252 3.13 5.14 -30.54
N VAL A 253 3.38 4.47 -29.41
CA VAL A 253 4.31 3.33 -29.38
C VAL A 253 3.86 2.18 -30.28
N ASN A 254 2.56 2.08 -30.59
CA ASN A 254 2.03 1.06 -31.49
C ASN A 254 2.44 1.31 -32.95
N ASN A 255 2.75 2.56 -33.30
CA ASN A 255 3.11 2.97 -34.66
C ASN A 255 4.61 3.29 -34.79
N CYS A 256 5.38 3.20 -33.70
CA CYS A 256 6.80 3.57 -33.68
C CYS A 256 7.69 2.34 -33.91
N THR A 257 8.37 2.29 -35.05
CA THR A 257 9.32 1.21 -35.38
C THR A 257 10.72 1.42 -34.80
N ASP A 258 11.01 2.63 -34.32
CA ASP A 258 12.34 3.04 -33.87
C ASP A 258 12.61 2.71 -32.40
N ILE A 259 11.66 2.07 -31.71
CA ILE A 259 11.84 1.62 -30.33
C ILE A 259 12.63 0.31 -30.35
N PRO A 260 13.81 0.25 -29.73
CA PRO A 260 14.60 -0.96 -29.66
C PRO A 260 13.84 -2.04 -28.89
N VAL A 261 13.91 -3.26 -29.39
CA VAL A 261 13.31 -4.44 -28.75
C VAL A 261 14.44 -5.31 -28.22
N VAL A 262 14.49 -5.48 -26.90
CA VAL A 262 15.44 -6.35 -26.20
C VAL A 262 14.76 -7.66 -25.87
N ASP A 263 15.41 -8.78 -26.17
CA ASP A 263 14.98 -10.09 -25.72
C ASP A 263 15.55 -10.34 -24.32
N VAL A 264 14.69 -10.56 -23.33
CA VAL A 264 15.16 -10.84 -21.96
C VAL A 264 15.88 -12.16 -21.90
N CYS A 265 15.46 -13.14 -22.69
CA CYS A 265 16.04 -14.48 -22.65
C CYS A 265 17.51 -14.52 -23.09
N ASP A 266 17.99 -13.48 -23.80
CA ASP A 266 19.38 -13.32 -24.21
C ASP A 266 20.25 -12.65 -23.11
N MET A 267 19.64 -12.19 -22.03
CA MET A 267 20.34 -11.52 -20.92
C MET A 267 20.91 -12.54 -19.94
N GLU A 268 22.06 -12.20 -19.36
CA GLU A 268 22.66 -13.00 -18.28
C GLU A 268 21.82 -12.90 -16.99
N ASP A 269 21.82 -13.98 -16.19
CA ASP A 269 21.20 -14.05 -14.85
C ASP A 269 19.68 -13.84 -14.77
N VAL A 270 18.94 -14.24 -15.81
CA VAL A 270 17.47 -14.24 -15.75
C VAL A 270 16.98 -15.35 -14.82
N GLN A 271 16.41 -14.96 -13.68
CA GLN A 271 15.77 -15.88 -12.75
C GLN A 271 14.31 -16.08 -13.15
N TYR A 272 13.89 -17.34 -13.31
CA TYR A 272 12.51 -17.66 -13.64
C TYR A 272 12.04 -18.93 -12.91
N ARG A 273 10.73 -19.03 -12.70
CA ARG A 273 10.06 -20.20 -12.15
C ARG A 273 8.82 -20.50 -12.98
N TRP A 274 8.76 -21.72 -13.52
CA TRP A 274 7.55 -22.25 -14.16
C TRP A 274 6.51 -22.61 -13.10
N LEU A 275 5.24 -22.43 -13.43
CA LEU A 275 4.14 -22.64 -12.50
C LEU A 275 3.18 -23.72 -13.06
N PRO A 276 3.54 -25.00 -12.93
CA PRO A 276 2.73 -26.09 -13.47
C PRO A 276 1.36 -26.15 -12.78
N ASN A 277 0.39 -26.77 -13.46
CA ASN A 277 -0.96 -27.01 -12.95
C ASN A 277 -1.75 -25.76 -12.53
N MET A 278 -1.37 -24.59 -13.05
CA MET A 278 -2.04 -23.32 -12.76
C MET A 278 -2.36 -22.57 -14.05
N LYS A 279 -3.55 -21.97 -14.11
CA LYS A 279 -3.89 -20.95 -15.11
C LYS A 279 -3.83 -19.59 -14.45
N ALA A 280 -2.75 -18.85 -14.65
CA ALA A 280 -2.56 -17.56 -14.01
C ALA A 280 -3.41 -16.47 -14.67
N HIS A 281 -3.71 -15.40 -13.93
CA HIS A 281 -4.38 -14.20 -14.44
C HIS A 281 -3.57 -12.94 -14.15
N SER A 282 -3.20 -12.76 -12.88
CA SER A 282 -2.47 -11.61 -12.39
C SER A 282 -1.71 -12.01 -11.14
N PHE A 283 -0.81 -11.17 -10.68
CA PHE A 283 -0.01 -11.44 -9.50
C PHE A 283 0.30 -10.15 -8.73
N ALA A 284 0.77 -10.34 -7.50
CA ALA A 284 1.35 -9.30 -6.67
C ALA A 284 2.67 -9.83 -6.10
N VAL A 285 3.64 -8.95 -5.88
CA VAL A 285 4.94 -9.33 -5.32
C VAL A 285 5.31 -8.40 -4.18
N SER A 286 6.19 -8.90 -3.32
CA SER A 286 6.79 -8.13 -2.24
C SER A 286 8.27 -8.47 -2.16
N GLY A 287 9.13 -7.54 -2.60
CA GLY A 287 10.58 -7.69 -2.48
C GLY A 287 11.03 -7.75 -1.02
N THR A 288 10.40 -6.99 -0.12
CA THR A 288 10.74 -7.01 1.32
C THR A 288 10.41 -8.32 2.02
N ARG A 289 9.44 -9.08 1.49
CA ARG A 289 9.05 -10.39 2.02
C ARG A 289 9.54 -11.54 1.15
N HIS A 290 10.25 -11.24 0.06
CA HIS A 290 10.69 -12.22 -0.94
C HIS A 290 9.57 -13.17 -1.39
N THR A 291 8.37 -12.63 -1.64
CA THR A 291 7.16 -13.42 -1.98
C THR A 291 6.51 -12.93 -3.26
N ALA A 292 5.91 -13.87 -3.99
CA ALA A 292 5.01 -13.63 -5.11
C ALA A 292 3.68 -14.34 -4.87
N THR A 293 2.57 -13.66 -5.12
CA THR A 293 1.22 -14.18 -4.93
C THR A 293 0.50 -14.14 -6.27
N VAL A 294 0.18 -15.29 -6.84
CA VAL A 294 -0.42 -15.40 -8.17
C VAL A 294 -1.90 -15.77 -8.05
N LEU A 295 -2.74 -14.98 -8.69
CA LEU A 295 -4.18 -15.19 -8.80
C LEU A 295 -4.49 -16.06 -10.02
N PHE A 296 -5.32 -17.08 -9.82
CA PHE A 296 -5.79 -17.95 -10.90
C PHE A 296 -6.78 -17.20 -11.83
N SER A 297 -6.91 -17.68 -13.06
CA SER A 297 -7.91 -17.25 -14.05
C SER A 297 -9.35 -17.32 -13.56
N SER A 298 -9.64 -18.20 -12.59
CA SER A 298 -10.95 -18.28 -11.92
C SER A 298 -11.24 -17.06 -11.02
N ARG A 299 -10.21 -16.28 -10.65
CA ARG A 299 -10.24 -15.19 -9.67
C ARG A 299 -10.70 -15.60 -8.27
N ARG A 300 -10.69 -16.90 -7.96
CA ARG A 300 -11.14 -17.46 -6.67
C ARG A 300 -10.03 -18.14 -5.88
N ARG A 301 -8.99 -18.60 -6.58
CA ARG A 301 -7.85 -19.29 -5.99
C ARG A 301 -6.60 -18.44 -6.17
N VAL A 302 -5.74 -18.47 -5.17
CA VAL A 302 -4.46 -17.78 -5.13
C VAL A 302 -3.39 -18.79 -4.70
N ARG A 303 -2.18 -18.68 -5.22
CA ARG A 303 -1.02 -19.44 -4.76
C ARG A 303 0.14 -18.49 -4.45
N ILE A 304 0.85 -18.76 -3.36
CA ILE A 304 1.95 -17.93 -2.87
C ILE A 304 3.26 -18.69 -3.12
N PHE A 305 4.29 -17.97 -3.56
CA PHE A 305 5.62 -18.49 -3.87
C PHE A 305 6.65 -17.67 -3.11
N LEU A 306 7.68 -18.35 -2.59
CA LEU A 306 8.89 -17.72 -2.08
C LEU A 306 9.89 -17.56 -3.23
N MET A 307 10.34 -16.34 -3.48
CA MET A 307 11.17 -16.00 -4.64
C MET A 307 12.65 -16.36 -4.46
N ASP A 308 13.09 -16.59 -3.22
CA ASP A 308 14.48 -16.84 -2.85
C ASP A 308 14.75 -18.29 -2.39
N ALA A 309 13.72 -19.15 -2.37
CA ALA A 309 13.90 -20.57 -2.10
C ALA A 309 14.40 -21.25 -3.38
N ASP A 310 15.62 -21.77 -3.34
CA ASP A 310 16.17 -22.63 -4.40
C ASP A 310 15.18 -23.77 -4.68
N GLN A 311 15.09 -24.21 -5.94
CA GLN A 311 14.14 -25.22 -6.43
C GLN A 311 14.35 -26.64 -5.82
N ASP A 312 15.19 -26.77 -4.80
CA ASP A 312 15.63 -28.03 -4.19
C ASP A 312 14.84 -28.43 -2.93
N ASP A 313 13.92 -27.58 -2.45
CA ASP A 313 12.94 -28.02 -1.46
C ASP A 313 11.80 -28.71 -2.22
N ASP A 314 11.79 -30.05 -2.15
CA ASP A 314 10.70 -30.91 -2.62
C ASP A 314 9.34 -30.20 -2.41
N ASP A 315 8.58 -30.05 -3.50
CA ASP A 315 7.25 -29.44 -3.54
C ASP A 315 6.27 -30.17 -2.60
N ASP A 316 6.38 -29.95 -1.28
CA ASP A 316 5.28 -30.11 -0.36
C ASP A 316 4.31 -28.97 -0.71
N GLU A 317 3.36 -29.30 -1.59
CA GLU A 317 2.25 -28.43 -2.00
C GLU A 317 1.41 -28.03 -0.77
N ASP A 318 1.89 -27.08 0.03
CA ASP A 318 1.09 -26.34 0.98
C ASP A 318 0.20 -25.36 0.19
N ASP A 319 -0.77 -25.92 -0.54
CA ASP A 319 -1.93 -25.19 -1.02
C ASP A 319 -2.69 -24.71 0.23
N VAL A 320 -2.33 -23.51 0.73
CA VAL A 320 -3.09 -22.83 1.78
C VAL A 320 -4.41 -22.39 1.16
N ASP A 321 -5.37 -23.30 1.11
CA ASP A 321 -6.77 -23.03 0.78
C ASP A 321 -7.36 -22.14 1.88
N GLY A 322 -7.12 -20.83 1.76
CA GLY A 322 -7.80 -19.82 2.54
C GLY A 322 -9.25 -19.69 2.06
N ASP A 323 -10.12 -20.60 2.49
CA ASP A 323 -11.56 -20.45 2.33
C ASP A 323 -12.04 -19.29 3.22
N ILE A 324 -12.16 -18.10 2.64
CA ILE A 324 -12.79 -16.96 3.30
C ILE A 324 -14.30 -17.10 3.10
N THR A 325 -14.90 -18.08 3.77
CA THR A 325 -16.34 -18.11 4.02
C THR A 325 -16.62 -17.70 5.46
N ALA A 326 -17.72 -16.97 5.62
CA ALA A 326 -18.00 -16.08 6.73
C ALA A 326 -18.20 -16.80 8.07
N ASP A 327 -17.75 -16.15 9.16
CA ASP A 327 -18.55 -16.09 10.38
C ASP A 327 -18.38 -14.75 11.09
N GLN A 328 -19.43 -13.94 11.01
CA GLN A 328 -19.67 -12.87 11.96
C GLN A 328 -20.24 -13.50 13.23
N SER A 329 -19.53 -13.37 14.35
CA SER A 329 -20.03 -12.70 15.57
C SER A 329 -19.29 -13.20 16.81
N THR A 330 -19.07 -12.24 17.72
CA THR A 330 -19.01 -12.42 19.18
C THR A 330 -17.60 -12.38 19.82
N ILE A 331 -17.19 -11.16 20.22
CA ILE A 331 -16.72 -10.79 21.59
C ILE A 331 -15.31 -11.33 21.98
N ASN A 332 -14.31 -10.57 22.46
CA ASN A 332 -14.32 -9.36 23.27
C ASN A 332 -12.97 -8.61 23.27
N GLN A 333 -13.09 -7.34 23.67
CA GLN A 333 -12.06 -6.40 24.08
C GLN A 333 -11.07 -6.95 25.12
N SER A 334 -9.79 -6.64 24.94
CA SER A 334 -8.90 -6.25 26.05
C SER A 334 -7.82 -5.30 25.54
N ALA A 335 -7.86 -4.08 26.08
CA ALA A 335 -6.75 -3.12 26.13
C ALA A 335 -5.53 -3.79 26.83
N CYS A 336 -4.29 -3.31 26.79
CA CYS A 336 -3.80 -1.94 26.81
C CYS A 336 -2.26 -1.91 26.67
N SER A 337 -1.78 -0.73 26.27
CA SER A 337 -0.60 -0.01 26.80
C SER A 337 0.83 -0.41 26.41
N SER A 338 1.37 0.48 25.58
CA SER A 338 2.74 0.99 25.56
C SER A 338 3.35 1.21 26.96
N LYS A 339 4.65 0.94 27.10
CA LYS A 339 5.56 1.68 28.01
C LYS A 339 6.95 1.83 27.39
N ASN A 340 7.35 3.07 27.18
CA ASN A 340 8.73 3.53 27.15
C ASN A 340 9.27 3.61 28.60
N SER A 341 10.56 3.30 28.80
CA SER A 341 11.43 4.06 29.72
C SER A 341 12.91 3.68 29.57
N THR A 342 13.73 4.71 29.39
CA THR A 342 15.20 4.79 29.34
C THR A 342 15.86 4.93 30.72
N GLN A 343 17.08 4.34 30.87
CA GLN A 343 18.25 4.74 31.71
C GLN A 343 18.06 4.86 33.26
N SER A 344 19.02 4.61 34.16
CA SER A 344 20.50 4.53 34.17
C SER A 344 20.99 3.77 35.44
N GLU A 345 22.22 3.23 35.39
CA GLU A 345 23.26 3.10 36.48
C GLU A 345 22.93 2.41 37.82
N MET A 346 23.80 1.66 38.54
CA MET A 346 25.25 1.39 38.51
C MET A 346 25.54 0.21 39.49
N GLN A 347 26.79 -0.29 39.45
CA GLN A 347 27.55 -1.00 40.52
C GLN A 347 27.29 -2.52 40.72
N MET A 348 28.23 -3.40 41.05
CA MET A 348 29.67 -3.67 40.78
C MET A 348 30.06 -4.84 41.72
N LEU A 349 31.01 -5.70 41.30
CA LEU A 349 31.79 -6.72 42.05
C LEU A 349 31.15 -8.10 42.32
N VAL A 350 31.83 -9.26 42.37
CA VAL A 350 33.17 -9.81 41.97
C VAL A 350 33.10 -11.35 42.24
N ASP A 351 33.88 -12.15 41.50
CA ASP A 351 34.36 -13.55 41.70
C ASP A 351 33.34 -14.70 41.82
N GLY A 352 33.58 -15.90 41.27
CA GLY A 352 34.74 -16.46 40.58
C GLY A 352 34.66 -18.01 40.57
N SER A 353 35.39 -18.65 39.62
CA SER A 353 35.78 -20.08 39.58
C SER A 353 34.64 -21.12 39.34
N ASP A 354 34.78 -22.28 38.70
CA ASP A 354 35.88 -23.02 38.07
C ASP A 354 35.28 -24.27 37.33
N LEU A 355 36.01 -24.77 36.31
CA LEU A 355 36.13 -26.16 35.78
C LEU A 355 34.98 -26.98 35.13
N GLY A 356 35.39 -27.61 33.99
CA GLY A 356 35.03 -28.97 33.54
C GLY A 356 34.17 -28.99 32.27
N VAL A 357 34.64 -29.17 31.03
CA VAL A 357 35.44 -30.23 30.36
C VAL A 357 34.73 -31.59 30.26
N GLU A 358 34.59 -32.03 28.99
CA GLU A 358 34.33 -33.40 28.47
C GLU A 358 32.90 -33.99 28.63
N GLY A 359 32.33 -34.70 27.65
CA GLY A 359 32.94 -35.31 26.48
C GLY A 359 31.95 -35.83 25.44
N GLU A 360 32.57 -36.28 24.36
CA GLU A 360 32.01 -36.92 23.17
C GLU A 360 31.44 -38.33 23.45
N ASP A 361 30.74 -38.82 22.41
CA ASP A 361 30.78 -40.18 21.87
C ASP A 361 29.66 -41.21 22.10
N LYS A 362 29.33 -41.80 20.93
CA LYS A 362 28.82 -43.15 20.59
C LYS A 362 27.31 -43.32 20.49
N GLU A 363 26.82 -43.52 19.26
CA GLU A 363 26.74 -44.83 18.56
C GLU A 363 26.02 -45.89 19.40
N ASN A 364 24.87 -46.38 18.92
CA ASN A 364 24.79 -47.65 18.20
C ASN A 364 23.32 -48.10 18.02
N SER A 365 23.08 -48.72 16.87
CA SER A 365 22.30 -49.96 16.69
C SER A 365 20.96 -49.92 15.94
N SER A 366 21.09 -50.17 14.64
CA SER A 366 20.59 -51.38 13.95
C SER A 366 19.10 -51.68 13.82
N ARG A 367 18.65 -51.60 12.55
CA ARG A 367 18.03 -52.67 11.72
C ARG A 367 17.07 -53.66 12.40
N ARG A 368 15.84 -53.69 11.87
CA ARG A 368 15.23 -54.97 11.44
C ARG A 368 14.26 -54.78 10.28
N THR A 369 14.55 -55.50 9.20
CA THR A 369 13.68 -55.80 8.06
C THR A 369 12.68 -56.89 8.42
N SER A 370 11.49 -56.86 7.83
CA SER A 370 10.77 -58.06 7.39
C SER A 370 9.72 -57.74 6.34
N ASN A 371 9.88 -58.39 5.19
CA ASN A 371 8.93 -58.55 4.10
C ASN A 371 7.68 -59.36 4.52
N GLY A 372 6.63 -59.25 3.70
CA GLY A 372 5.48 -60.15 3.59
C GLY A 372 4.38 -59.46 2.78
N GLU A 373 4.45 -59.42 1.45
CA GLU A 373 3.89 -60.40 0.50
C GLU A 373 2.40 -60.76 0.66
N GLN A 374 1.65 -60.34 -0.37
CA GLN A 374 0.68 -61.08 -1.19
C GLN A 374 -0.81 -61.20 -0.84
N ALA A 375 -1.55 -60.97 -1.93
CA ALA A 375 -2.76 -61.64 -2.42
C ALA A 375 -4.14 -61.10 -1.98
N THR A 376 -4.81 -60.37 -2.87
CA THR A 376 -5.69 -60.97 -3.90
C THR A 376 -5.94 -60.00 -5.05
#